data_AF-A0A484B7C0-F1
#
_entry.id   AF-A0A484B7C0-F1
#
_cell.length_a   1.000
_cell.length_b   1.000
_cell.length_c   1.000
_cell.angle_alpha   90.00
_cell.angle_beta   90.00
_cell.angle_gamma   90.00
#
_symmetry.space_group_name_H-M   'P 1'
#
loop_
_entity.id
_entity.type
_entity.pdbx_description
1 polymer ?
#
loop_
_entity_poly.entity_id
_entity_poly.type
_entity_poly.pdbx_seq_one_letter_code
_entity_poly.pdbx_strand_id
1 'polypeptide(L)'
;MFRVRVRNIAHPGIRQFILRTAVLNYLGKLLQLQWDDWQNQRMHLRTLQHEGPKATDSPALDESTAEAVFDAARENLAQAIDELRRKVAGTHKLLQREYNELFTYMMDKRDLWDSPEYFKAKTALGTANHNLRMYMSAEK
;
A
#
# COMPACT_ATOMS: atom_id res chain seq x y z
N MET A 1 -35.02 -17.50 -23.46
CA MET A 1 -33.86 -16.70 -23.90
C MET A 1 -32.65 -17.16 -23.07
N PHE A 2 -31.81 -18.06 -23.60
CA PHE A 2 -30.67 -18.60 -22.87
C PHE A 2 -29.51 -17.61 -22.91
N ARG A 3 -29.21 -16.96 -21.78
CA ARG A 3 -27.96 -16.19 -21.65
C ARG A 3 -26.80 -17.18 -21.63
N VAL A 4 -26.04 -17.20 -22.72
CA VAL A 4 -24.79 -17.96 -22.80
C VAL A 4 -23.87 -17.43 -21.70
N ARG A 5 -23.60 -18.24 -20.68
CA ARG A 5 -22.61 -17.88 -19.64
C ARG A 5 -21.25 -17.80 -20.33
N VAL A 6 -20.76 -16.59 -20.57
CA VAL A 6 -19.43 -16.35 -21.16
C VAL A 6 -18.37 -16.72 -20.11
N ARG A 7 -18.14 -18.02 -19.91
CA ARG A 7 -16.95 -18.57 -19.24
C ARG A 7 -15.78 -18.66 -20.22
N ASN A 8 -15.69 -17.70 -21.14
CA ASN A 8 -14.63 -17.72 -22.13
C ASN A 8 -13.58 -16.69 -21.74
N ILE A 9 -12.45 -17.17 -21.21
CA ILE A 9 -11.25 -16.35 -20.92
C ILE A 9 -10.73 -15.71 -22.23
N ALA A 10 -11.15 -16.19 -23.41
CA ALA A 10 -10.90 -15.54 -24.68
C ALA A 10 -11.71 -14.23 -24.90
N HIS A 11 -12.72 -13.93 -24.07
CA HIS A 11 -13.49 -12.69 -24.18
C HIS A 11 -12.64 -11.49 -23.73
N PRO A 12 -12.40 -10.48 -24.61
CA PRO A 12 -11.55 -9.34 -24.28
C PRO A 12 -11.99 -8.62 -23.00
N GLY A 13 -13.32 -8.53 -22.80
CA GLY A 13 -13.86 -7.85 -21.63
C GLY A 13 -13.60 -8.59 -20.31
N ILE A 14 -13.62 -9.92 -20.34
CA ILE A 14 -13.34 -10.79 -19.19
C ILE A 14 -11.86 -10.75 -18.84
N ARG A 15 -10.96 -10.74 -19.83
CA ARG A 15 -9.52 -10.56 -19.59
C ARG A 15 -9.20 -9.26 -18.87
N GLN A 16 -9.86 -8.16 -19.26
CA GLN A 16 -9.67 -6.87 -18.61
C GLN A 16 -10.15 -6.88 -17.15
N PHE A 17 -11.27 -7.55 -16.84
CA PHE A 17 -11.67 -7.75 -15.44
C PHE A 17 -10.61 -8.50 -14.65
N ILE A 18 -10.07 -9.60 -15.20
CA ILE A 18 -9.03 -10.39 -14.53
C ILE A 18 -7.78 -9.55 -14.26
N LEU A 19 -7.27 -8.87 -15.29
CA LEU A 19 -6.04 -8.06 -15.19
C LEU A 19 -6.20 -6.90 -14.21
N ARG A 20 -7.26 -6.09 -14.36
CA ARG A 20 -7.50 -4.94 -13.49
C ARG A 20 -7.76 -5.36 -12.04
N THR A 21 -8.48 -6.47 -11.83
CA THR A 21 -8.67 -7.04 -10.49
C THR A 21 -7.35 -7.50 -9.87
N ALA A 22 -6.47 -8.14 -10.65
CA ALA A 22 -5.16 -8.56 -10.18
C ALA A 22 -4.28 -7.37 -9.79
N VAL A 23 -4.24 -6.32 -10.63
CA VAL A 23 -3.51 -5.08 -10.34
C VAL A 23 -4.05 -4.41 -9.08
N LEU A 24 -5.37 -4.28 -8.95
CA LEU A 24 -6.00 -3.67 -7.79
C LEU A 24 -5.65 -4.41 -6.49
N ASN A 25 -5.72 -5.75 -6.51
CA ASN A 25 -5.36 -6.58 -5.36
C ASN A 25 -3.87 -6.47 -5.02
N TYR A 26 -3.00 -6.42 -6.03
CA TYR A 26 -1.56 -6.24 -5.83
C TYR A 26 -1.27 -4.89 -5.16
N LEU A 27 -1.85 -3.80 -5.67
CA LEU A 27 -1.70 -2.47 -5.08
C LEU A 27 -2.24 -2.42 -3.64
N GLY A 28 -3.36 -3.08 -3.38
CA GLY A 28 -3.93 -3.18 -2.04
C GLY A 28 -2.99 -3.86 -1.03
N LYS A 29 -2.34 -4.97 -1.43
CA LYS A 29 -1.34 -5.65 -0.60
C LYS A 29 -0.05 -4.84 -0.44
N LEU A 30 0.41 -4.21 -1.51
CA LEU A 30 1.60 -3.38 -1.49
C LEU A 30 1.42 -2.18 -0.56
N LEU A 31 0.25 -1.54 -0.59
CA LEU A 31 -0.09 -0.44 0.30
C LEU A 31 -0.04 -0.85 1.76
N GLN A 32 -0.62 -2.01 2.09
CA GLN A 32 -0.56 -2.55 3.45
C GLN A 32 0.88 -2.80 3.91
N LEU A 33 1.69 -3.47 3.08
CA LEU A 33 3.10 -3.75 3.42
C LEU A 33 3.91 -2.47 3.66
N GLN A 34 3.75 -1.48 2.78
CA GLN A 34 4.45 -0.20 2.91
C GLN A 34 3.98 0.59 4.13
N TRP A 35 2.68 0.51 4.46
CA TRP A 35 2.12 1.15 5.64
C TRP A 35 2.67 0.53 6.92
N ASP A 36 2.70 -0.79 7.00
CA ASP A 36 3.20 -1.52 8.16
C ASP A 36 4.70 -1.22 8.38
N ASP A 37 5.50 -1.22 7.30
CA ASP A 37 6.91 -0.84 7.36
C ASP A 37 7.10 0.61 7.84
N TRP A 38 6.35 1.55 7.29
CA TRP A 38 6.38 2.95 7.72
C TRP A 38 6.04 3.12 9.21
N GLN A 39 4.99 2.45 9.69
CA GLN A 39 4.61 2.48 11.10
C GLN A 39 5.70 1.89 12.00
N ASN A 40 6.30 0.76 11.61
CA ASN A 40 7.38 0.13 12.36
C ASN A 40 8.59 1.05 12.49
N GLN A 41 9.07 1.63 11.39
CA GLN A 41 10.21 2.56 11.43
C GLN A 41 9.90 3.82 12.27
N ARG A 42 8.67 4.34 12.18
CA ARG A 42 8.21 5.46 12.99
C ARG A 42 8.21 5.12 14.49
N MET A 43 7.86 3.90 14.86
CA MET A 43 7.93 3.43 16.25
C MET A 43 9.38 3.28 16.70
N HIS A 44 10.27 2.73 15.86
CA HIS A 44 11.71 2.67 16.15
C HIS A 44 12.31 4.05 16.42
N LEU A 45 11.97 5.06 15.61
CA LEU A 45 12.43 6.44 15.83
C LEU A 45 11.95 7.01 17.17
N ARG A 46 10.69 6.72 17.57
CA ARG A 46 10.17 7.14 18.88
C ARG A 46 10.91 6.46 20.04
N THR A 47 11.22 5.18 19.91
CA THR A 47 12.00 4.45 20.92
C THR A 47 13.39 5.05 21.06
N LEU A 48 14.08 5.33 19.94
CA LEU A 48 15.40 5.98 19.96
C LEU A 48 15.37 7.37 20.61
N GLN A 49 14.29 8.14 20.42
CA GLN A 49 14.11 9.43 21.07
C GLN A 49 13.92 9.32 22.60
N HIS A 50 13.34 8.22 23.08
CA HIS A 50 13.09 8.01 24.50
C HIS A 50 14.25 7.32 25.24
N GLU A 51 15.00 6.45 24.57
CA GLU A 51 16.08 5.68 25.21
C GLU A 51 17.41 6.43 25.28
N GLY A 52 17.59 7.53 24.54
CA GLY A 52 18.83 8.31 24.51
C GLY A 52 20.04 7.48 24.07
N PRO A 53 21.24 8.09 24.01
CA PRO A 53 22.47 7.32 23.93
C PRO A 53 22.63 6.59 25.27
N LYS A 54 22.12 5.36 25.39
CA LYS A 54 22.52 4.49 26.50
C LYS A 54 24.02 4.29 26.35
N ALA A 55 24.78 4.87 27.27
CA ALA A 55 26.19 4.57 27.52
C ALA A 55 26.29 3.06 27.71
N THR A 56 26.55 2.35 26.62
CA THR A 56 26.87 0.94 26.64
C THR A 56 28.34 0.88 26.97
N ASP A 57 28.69 0.09 28.00
CA ASP A 57 30.05 -0.19 28.45
C ASP A 57 30.86 -0.88 27.33
N SER A 58 31.20 -0.16 26.27
CA SER A 58 32.10 -0.58 25.20
C SER A 58 33.22 0.43 25.02
N PRO A 59 34.47 -0.04 24.86
CA PRO A 59 35.64 0.80 25.07
C PRO A 59 35.96 1.64 23.83
N ALA A 60 36.39 2.88 24.09
CA ALA A 60 37.25 3.72 23.24
C ALA A 60 36.66 4.46 22.03
N LEU A 61 35.45 5.01 22.13
CA LEU A 61 35.07 6.19 21.35
C LEU A 61 34.90 7.38 22.29
N ASP A 62 35.46 8.54 21.90
CA ASP A 62 35.15 9.82 22.55
C ASP A 62 33.62 10.02 22.56
N GLU A 63 33.10 10.48 23.69
CA GLU A 63 31.68 10.73 23.93
C GLU A 63 31.09 11.63 22.83
N SER A 64 31.87 12.60 22.34
CA SER A 64 31.48 13.46 21.21
C SER A 64 31.30 12.70 19.90
N THR A 65 32.11 11.66 19.67
CA THR A 65 32.06 10.84 18.45
C THR A 65 30.89 9.85 18.53
N ALA A 66 30.61 9.31 19.72
CA ALA A 66 29.47 8.42 19.96
C ALA A 66 28.13 9.16 19.78
N GLU A 67 28.02 10.40 20.29
CA GLU A 67 26.85 11.27 20.09
C GLU A 67 26.66 11.61 18.60
N ALA A 68 27.72 12.00 17.89
CA ALA A 68 27.64 12.32 16.47
C ALA A 68 27.18 11.13 15.61
N VAL A 69 27.63 9.91 15.92
CA VAL A 69 27.20 8.68 15.23
C VAL A 69 25.72 8.38 15.52
N PHE A 70 25.28 8.57 16.76
CA PHE A 70 23.88 8.37 17.16
C PHE A 70 22.95 9.36 16.45
N ASP A 71 23.32 10.64 16.39
CA ASP A 71 22.56 11.68 15.70
C ASP A 71 22.49 11.41 14.19
N ALA A 72 23.59 11.01 13.56
CA ALA A 72 23.60 10.63 12.14
C ALA A 72 22.70 9.41 11.87
N ALA A 73 22.69 8.40 12.74
CA ALA A 73 21.80 7.25 12.62
C ALA A 73 20.32 7.65 12.73
N ARG A 74 20.00 8.55 13.66
CA ARG A 74 18.65 9.10 13.84
C ARG A 74 18.19 9.91 12.64
N GLU A 75 19.05 10.73 12.06
CA GLU A 75 18.75 11.52 10.87
C GLU A 75 18.50 10.61 9.66
N ASN A 76 19.36 9.60 9.45
CA ASN A 76 19.17 8.61 8.39
C ASN A 76 17.83 7.85 8.53
N LEU A 77 17.45 7.47 9.76
CA LEU A 77 16.16 6.84 10.01
C LEU A 77 14.99 7.78 9.70
N ALA A 78 15.09 9.06 10.06
CA ALA A 78 14.08 10.06 9.74
C ALA A 78 13.90 10.21 8.21
N GLN A 79 15.01 10.27 7.46
CA GLN A 79 14.97 10.32 5.99
C GLN A 79 14.31 9.07 5.39
N ALA A 80 14.63 7.87 5.89
CA ALA A 80 14.01 6.62 5.46
C ALA A 80 12.49 6.59 5.73
N ILE A 81 12.05 7.11 6.88
CA ILE A 81 10.62 7.25 7.21
C ILE A 81 9.90 8.17 6.21
N ASP A 82 10.51 9.27 5.82
CA ASP A 82 9.94 10.19 4.83
C ASP A 82 9.87 9.59 3.43
N GLU A 83 10.85 8.77 3.04
CA GLU A 83 10.78 7.97 1.81
C GLU A 83 9.65 6.94 1.84
N LEU A 84 9.51 6.21 2.95
CA LEU A 84 8.42 5.24 3.14
C LEU A 84 7.05 5.92 3.09
N ARG A 85 6.90 7.09 3.73
CA ARG A 85 5.67 7.89 3.65
C ARG A 85 5.35 8.27 2.20
N ARG A 86 6.34 8.73 1.43
CA ARG A 86 6.16 9.07 0.01
C ARG A 86 5.76 7.84 -0.83
N LYS A 87 6.33 6.67 -0.56
CA LYS A 87 5.96 5.40 -1.22
C LYS A 87 4.51 5.00 -0.90
N VAL A 88 4.12 5.02 0.36
CA VAL A 88 2.73 4.78 0.80
C VAL A 88 1.76 5.72 0.07
N ALA A 89 2.06 7.02 0.04
CA ALA A 89 1.25 8.02 -0.64
C ALA A 89 1.14 7.77 -2.15
N GLY A 90 2.24 7.39 -2.80
CA GLY A 90 2.25 7.03 -4.21
C GLY A 90 1.38 5.81 -4.50
N THR A 91 1.53 4.74 -3.71
CA THR A 91 0.76 3.50 -3.87
C THR A 91 -0.73 3.73 -3.58
N HIS A 92 -1.07 4.57 -2.61
CA HIS A 92 -2.46 4.95 -2.33
C HIS A 92 -3.12 5.64 -3.53
N LYS A 93 -2.44 6.63 -4.14
CA LYS A 93 -2.91 7.31 -5.36
C LYS A 93 -3.10 6.35 -6.52
N LEU A 94 -2.17 5.40 -6.72
CA LEU A 94 -2.28 4.37 -7.75
C LEU A 94 -3.47 3.44 -7.49
N LEU A 95 -3.67 2.99 -6.24
CA LEU A 95 -4.80 2.16 -5.86
C LEU A 95 -6.12 2.89 -6.09
N GLN A 96 -6.20 4.18 -5.76
CA GLN A 96 -7.38 5.00 -5.98
C GLN A 96 -7.68 5.16 -7.47
N ARG A 97 -6.66 5.36 -8.31
CA ARG A 97 -6.81 5.43 -9.76
C ARG A 97 -7.37 4.13 -10.32
N GLU A 98 -6.74 3.00 -9.99
CA GLU A 98 -7.17 1.68 -10.49
C GLU A 98 -8.56 1.29 -9.97
N TYR A 99 -8.91 1.68 -8.74
CA TYR A 99 -10.26 1.53 -8.21
C TYR A 99 -11.28 2.25 -9.10
N ASN A 100 -11.03 3.53 -9.41
CA ASN A 100 -11.93 4.33 -10.24
C ASN A 100 -12.04 3.79 -11.67
N GLU A 101 -10.91 3.38 -12.25
CA GLU A 101 -10.89 2.79 -13.60
C GLU A 101 -11.65 1.46 -13.66
N LEU A 102 -11.43 0.56 -12.70
CA LEU A 102 -12.16 -0.72 -12.64
C LEU A 102 -13.66 -0.49 -12.37
N PHE A 103 -14.01 0.44 -11.49
CA PHE A 103 -15.42 0.78 -11.24
C PHE A 103 -16.11 1.31 -12.50
N THR A 104 -15.49 2.26 -13.20
CA THR A 104 -16.01 2.81 -14.46
C THR A 104 -16.15 1.70 -15.50
N TYR A 105 -15.11 0.89 -15.66
CA TYR A 105 -15.12 -0.25 -16.59
C TYR A 105 -16.23 -1.27 -16.27
N MET A 106 -16.48 -1.55 -14.99
CA MET A 106 -17.61 -2.39 -14.57
C MET A 106 -18.95 -1.78 -14.97
N MET A 107 -19.14 -0.46 -14.82
CA MET A 107 -20.38 0.21 -15.21
C MET A 107 -20.61 0.22 -16.73
N ASP A 108 -19.53 0.29 -17.51
CA ASP A 108 -19.59 0.26 -18.97
C ASP A 108 -19.89 -1.13 -19.53
N LYS A 109 -19.54 -2.19 -18.81
CA LYS A 109 -19.73 -3.61 -19.23
C LYS A 109 -20.91 -4.29 -18.54
N ARG A 110 -22.07 -3.63 -18.59
CA ARG A 110 -23.35 -4.14 -18.03
C ARG A 110 -23.77 -5.49 -18.58
N ASP A 111 -23.39 -5.79 -19.82
CA ASP A 111 -23.61 -7.07 -20.48
C ASP A 111 -22.85 -8.24 -19.82
N LEU A 112 -21.79 -7.95 -19.05
CA LEU A 112 -20.94 -8.94 -18.39
C LEU A 112 -21.19 -9.06 -16.87
N TRP A 113 -22.23 -8.43 -16.33
CA TRP A 113 -22.50 -8.40 -14.89
C TRP A 113 -22.88 -9.76 -14.28
N ASP A 114 -23.29 -10.72 -15.10
CA ASP A 114 -23.56 -12.10 -14.67
C ASP A 114 -22.30 -13.00 -14.73
N SER A 115 -21.15 -12.46 -15.15
CA SER A 115 -19.90 -13.21 -15.18
C SER A 115 -19.30 -13.40 -13.78
N PRO A 116 -18.64 -14.54 -13.52
CA PRO A 116 -17.89 -14.75 -12.27
C PRO A 116 -16.83 -13.66 -12.03
N GLU A 117 -16.22 -13.14 -13.09
CA GLU A 117 -15.18 -12.13 -13.03
C GLU A 117 -15.71 -10.77 -12.59
N TYR A 118 -16.94 -10.41 -12.94
CA TYR A 118 -17.61 -9.24 -12.38
C TYR A 118 -17.73 -9.34 -10.85
N PHE A 119 -18.14 -10.48 -10.33
CA PHE A 119 -18.26 -10.66 -8.87
C PHE A 119 -16.90 -10.61 -8.16
N LYS A 120 -15.85 -11.19 -8.77
CA LYS A 120 -14.48 -11.08 -8.25
C LYS A 120 -14.01 -9.62 -8.23
N ALA A 121 -14.26 -8.88 -9.32
CA ALA A 121 -13.95 -7.45 -9.41
C ALA A 121 -14.71 -6.63 -8.36
N LYS A 122 -16.00 -6.93 -8.15
CA LYS A 122 -16.82 -6.28 -7.11
C LYS A 122 -16.26 -6.50 -5.71
N THR A 123 -15.87 -7.73 -5.38
CA THR A 123 -15.22 -8.06 -4.10
C THR A 123 -13.90 -7.29 -3.95
N ALA A 124 -13.07 -7.27 -5.00
CA ALA A 124 -11.80 -6.55 -4.99
C ALA A 124 -11.97 -5.04 -4.81
N LEU A 125 -12.98 -4.42 -5.44
CA LEU A 125 -13.33 -3.02 -5.19
C LEU A 125 -13.72 -2.81 -3.72
N GLY A 126 -14.49 -3.72 -3.12
CA GLY A 126 -14.83 -3.66 -1.69
C GLY A 126 -13.58 -3.64 -0.80
N THR A 127 -12.65 -4.56 -1.03
CA THR A 127 -11.37 -4.63 -0.31
C THR A 127 -10.51 -3.39 -0.56
N ALA A 128 -10.40 -2.92 -1.80
CA ALA A 128 -9.62 -1.73 -2.14
C ALA A 128 -10.17 -0.47 -1.46
N ASN A 129 -11.49 -0.28 -1.43
CA ASN A 129 -12.11 0.83 -0.72
C ASN A 129 -11.86 0.77 0.79
N HIS A 130 -11.84 -0.44 1.38
CA HIS A 130 -11.42 -0.60 2.78
C HIS A 130 -9.96 -0.17 2.96
N ASN A 131 -9.04 -0.68 2.14
CA ASN A 131 -7.61 -0.34 2.23
C ASN A 131 -7.36 1.17 2.03
N LEU A 132 -8.05 1.82 1.08
CA LEU A 132 -7.95 3.26 0.85
C LEU A 132 -8.40 4.10 2.04
N ARG A 133 -9.35 3.59 2.84
CA ARG A 133 -9.81 4.27 4.07
C ARG A 133 -8.90 4.01 5.26
N MET A 134 -8.40 2.78 5.38
CA MET A 134 -7.54 2.37 6.50
C MET A 134 -6.14 2.95 6.39
N TYR A 135 -5.56 2.89 5.20
CA TYR A 135 -4.17 3.28 4.95
C TYR A 135 -4.19 4.63 4.26
N MET A 136 -3.76 5.66 5.01
CA MET A 136 -3.88 7.08 4.69
C MET A 136 -5.29 7.59 4.33
N SER A 137 -6.05 7.93 5.37
CA SER A 137 -7.17 8.86 5.31
C SER A 137 -6.96 10.03 6.30
N ALA A 138 -5.75 10.61 6.33
CA ALA A 138 -5.34 11.64 7.28
C ALA A 138 -4.41 12.73 6.69
N GLU A 139 -4.67 13.15 5.44
CA GLU A 139 -4.26 14.48 4.98
C GLU A 139 -5.53 15.32 4.81
N LYS A 140 -5.96 15.93 5.92
CA LYS A 140 -6.76 17.14 5.95
C LYS A 140 -6.13 18.08 6.95
#